data_AF-A0A7H1B5C4-F1
#
_entry.id   AF-A0A7H1B5C4-F1
#
_cell.length_a   1.000
_cell.length_b   1.000
_cell.length_c   1.000
_cell.angle_alpha   90.00
_cell.angle_beta   90.00
_cell.angle_gamma   90.00
#
_symmetry.space_group_name_H-M   'P 1'
#
loop_
_entity.id
_entity.type
_entity.pdbx_description
1 polymer ?
#
loop_
_entity_poly.entity_id
_entity_poly.type
_entity_poly.pdbx_seq_one_letter_code
_entity_poly.pdbx_strand_id
1 'polypeptide(L)'
;MAELAADWRVRLRSGDAAGALLGAGVLVDARTVLTCAHVVTRPDAALWAEFPENPALPSVAARVLDDGWVDDRHTDPSRDLAVLRLDSPRPEARPARLSTTIPAGLPVRATGYAERFDDGMTLTGSVAGLRGALVQIDARHRREVVREGFSGAGAWTVSPDGDPVVVGLVVSWRGDLDEPLPEDNILAFSYLIPVTRIAELAPPVRELAAPDAWDPAFDRRTRAWLGDPGAAPVKISVVAQDGGRARTLHHLAHLADLVHRPAEASRERLVERLLGRALTFAPGQWPATRAWLLGDGPAPAAPPEGHARVLLVDAVDDAHDPARLALLLGRLAACGLRLLLVFRDSEAPGWPEVRDHVLEPALLTHADHLLTRAKEREARLARETGVLDPASLPHHTATVEPLILRRRSLTTITDPGTRLAALRSLVTDLQSAHPGGPA
;
A
#
# COMPACT_ATOMS: atom_id res chain seq x y z
N MET A 1 -9.77 0.68 -18.58
CA MET A 1 -9.43 -0.75 -18.78
C MET A 1 -8.48 -1.13 -17.66
N ALA A 2 -9.01 -1.56 -16.52
CA ALA A 2 -8.25 -1.72 -15.28
C ALA A 2 -7.69 -3.15 -15.14
N GLU A 3 -6.35 -3.21 -15.07
CA GLU A 3 -5.42 -4.25 -14.65
C GLU A 3 -5.81 -5.74 -14.80
N LEU A 4 -5.22 -6.37 -15.82
CA LEU A 4 -5.09 -7.84 -15.90
C LEU A 4 -4.01 -8.37 -14.95
N ALA A 5 -3.06 -7.52 -14.54
CA ALA A 5 -1.91 -7.86 -13.71
C ALA A 5 -2.18 -7.69 -12.21
N ALA A 6 -1.71 -8.63 -11.40
CA ALA A 6 -1.82 -8.62 -9.95
C ALA A 6 -0.55 -9.14 -9.27
N ASP A 7 -0.01 -8.34 -8.34
CA ASP A 7 1.18 -8.68 -7.55
C ASP A 7 1.00 -9.88 -6.62
N TRP A 8 -0.26 -10.23 -6.31
CA TRP A 8 -0.57 -11.24 -5.31
C TRP A 8 -0.76 -12.65 -5.87
N ARG A 9 -0.77 -12.82 -7.19
CA ARG A 9 -0.86 -14.13 -7.82
C ARG A 9 0.54 -14.70 -7.94
N VAL A 10 0.76 -15.83 -7.27
CA VAL A 10 2.06 -16.46 -7.14
C VAL A 10 2.09 -17.74 -7.96
N ARG A 11 3.19 -17.98 -8.67
CA ARG A 11 3.51 -19.26 -9.28
C ARG A 11 4.54 -20.00 -8.43
N LEU A 12 4.30 -21.27 -8.13
CA LEU A 12 5.14 -22.07 -7.24
C LEU A 12 5.88 -23.16 -8.02
N ARG A 13 7.19 -23.25 -7.80
CA ARG A 13 8.07 -24.30 -8.33
C ARG A 13 8.75 -25.09 -7.22
N SER A 14 9.16 -26.31 -7.55
CA SER A 14 9.92 -27.17 -6.63
C SER A 14 11.37 -26.73 -6.50
N GLY A 15 11.85 -26.48 -5.27
CA GLY A 15 13.26 -26.17 -5.02
C GLY A 15 13.64 -24.76 -5.44
N ASP A 16 13.98 -24.56 -6.71
CA ASP A 16 14.53 -23.33 -7.26
C ASP A 16 13.85 -22.88 -8.56
N ALA A 17 14.42 -21.85 -9.21
CA ALA A 17 13.90 -21.26 -10.44
C ALA A 17 13.84 -22.23 -11.64
N ALA A 18 14.66 -23.28 -11.66
CA ALA A 18 14.64 -24.33 -12.68
C ALA A 18 13.71 -25.49 -12.30
N GLY A 19 13.10 -25.44 -11.12
CA GLY A 19 12.16 -26.44 -10.60
C GLY A 19 10.94 -26.67 -11.48
N ALA A 20 10.37 -27.87 -11.36
CA ALA A 20 9.08 -28.18 -11.94
C ALA A 20 7.99 -27.26 -11.38
N LEU A 21 7.04 -26.89 -12.23
CA LEU A 21 5.85 -26.14 -11.85
C LEU A 21 4.95 -27.01 -10.98
N LEU A 22 4.63 -26.53 -9.77
CA LEU A 22 3.81 -27.27 -8.82
C LEU A 22 2.37 -26.76 -8.79
N GLY A 23 2.16 -25.45 -8.94
CA GLY A 23 0.84 -24.85 -8.86
C GLY A 23 0.90 -23.35 -8.63
N ALA A 24 -0.17 -22.82 -8.05
CA ALA A 24 -0.35 -21.40 -7.79
C ALA A 24 -0.45 -21.09 -6.29
N GLY A 25 -0.39 -19.81 -5.95
CA GLY A 25 -0.59 -19.32 -4.60
C GLY A 25 -1.12 -17.89 -4.56
N VAL A 26 -1.48 -17.44 -3.36
CA VAL A 26 -2.03 -16.11 -3.09
C VAL A 26 -1.21 -15.42 -2.02
N LEU A 27 -0.51 -14.34 -2.36
CA LEU A 27 0.16 -13.48 -1.40
C LEU A 27 -0.88 -12.69 -0.60
N VAL A 28 -0.95 -12.89 0.73
CA VAL A 28 -1.98 -12.28 1.60
C VAL A 28 -1.42 -11.21 2.55
N ASP A 29 -0.09 -11.16 2.70
CA ASP A 29 0.66 -10.04 3.27
C ASP A 29 2.06 -9.98 2.62
N ALA A 30 2.98 -9.15 3.10
CA ALA A 30 4.31 -9.02 2.51
C ALA A 30 5.18 -10.30 2.57
N ARG A 31 4.81 -11.34 3.32
CA ARG A 31 5.60 -12.57 3.53
C ARG A 31 4.79 -13.86 3.44
N THR A 32 3.46 -13.79 3.47
CA THR A 32 2.61 -14.97 3.63
C THR A 32 1.92 -15.29 2.32
N VAL A 33 2.07 -16.52 1.85
CA VAL A 33 1.41 -17.05 0.64
C VAL A 33 0.53 -18.23 1.02
N LEU A 34 -0.71 -18.24 0.53
CA LEU A 34 -1.63 -19.38 0.67
C LEU A 34 -1.57 -20.26 -0.57
N THR A 35 -1.63 -21.57 -0.39
CA THR A 35 -1.76 -22.57 -1.48
C THR A 35 -2.41 -23.86 -0.97
N CYS A 36 -2.55 -24.87 -1.82
CA CYS A 36 -3.02 -26.19 -1.42
C CYS A 36 -1.87 -27.04 -0.85
N ALA A 37 -2.16 -27.91 0.12
CA ALA A 37 -1.16 -28.78 0.72
C ALA A 37 -0.58 -29.77 -0.30
N HIS A 38 -1.41 -30.28 -1.22
CA HIS A 38 -0.96 -31.19 -2.27
C HIS A 38 0.02 -30.56 -3.27
N VAL A 39 -0.06 -29.23 -3.48
CA VAL A 39 0.91 -28.49 -4.32
C VAL A 39 2.30 -28.54 -3.70
N VAL A 40 2.36 -28.46 -2.37
CA VAL A 40 3.63 -28.48 -1.62
C VAL A 40 4.20 -29.90 -1.49
N THR A 41 3.35 -30.93 -1.57
CA THR A 41 3.64 -32.37 -1.44
C THR A 41 4.13 -32.83 -0.07
N ARG A 42 5.01 -32.08 0.60
CA ARG A 42 5.60 -32.40 1.91
C ARG A 42 5.96 -31.14 2.69
N PRO A 43 5.77 -31.10 4.01
CA PRO A 43 5.85 -29.86 4.80
C PRO A 43 7.24 -29.20 4.81
N ASP A 44 8.31 -29.96 4.59
CA ASP A 44 9.69 -29.45 4.56
C ASP A 44 10.21 -29.17 3.13
N ALA A 45 9.33 -29.22 2.12
CA ALA A 45 9.69 -28.87 0.74
C ALA A 45 10.22 -27.44 0.66
N ALA A 46 11.35 -27.28 -0.03
CA ALA A 46 11.78 -25.98 -0.52
C ALA A 46 10.95 -25.61 -1.74
N LEU A 47 10.40 -24.40 -1.75
CA LEU A 47 9.60 -23.88 -2.86
C LEU A 47 10.24 -22.61 -3.40
N TRP A 48 9.98 -22.34 -4.67
CA TRP A 48 10.35 -21.10 -5.33
C TRP A 48 9.08 -20.36 -5.77
N ALA A 49 8.86 -19.17 -5.23
CA ALA A 49 7.73 -18.32 -5.50
C ALA A 49 8.09 -17.25 -6.53
N GLU A 50 7.30 -17.19 -7.60
CA GLU A 50 7.45 -16.25 -8.71
C GLU A 50 6.21 -15.36 -8.81
N PHE A 51 6.38 -14.16 -9.38
CA PHE A 51 5.32 -13.16 -9.58
C PHE A 51 5.16 -12.86 -11.08
N PRO A 52 4.54 -13.76 -11.87
CA PRO A 52 4.58 -13.69 -13.33
C PRO A 52 3.96 -12.41 -13.90
N GLU A 53 2.99 -11.85 -13.19
CA GLU A 53 2.25 -10.66 -13.63
C GLU A 53 2.93 -9.34 -13.22
N ASN A 54 3.97 -9.41 -12.38
CA ASN A 54 4.79 -8.25 -12.02
C ASN A 54 6.28 -8.62 -12.02
N PRO A 55 6.97 -8.50 -13.17
CA PRO A 55 8.37 -8.88 -13.31
C PRO A 55 9.34 -7.98 -12.52
N ALA A 56 8.86 -6.85 -11.96
CA ALA A 56 9.67 -6.03 -11.06
C ALA A 56 9.82 -6.66 -9.67
N LEU A 57 8.94 -7.60 -9.31
CA LEU A 57 9.04 -8.35 -8.06
C LEU A 57 9.98 -9.54 -8.24
N PRO A 58 11.14 -9.57 -7.57
CA PRO A 58 12.06 -10.68 -7.69
C PRO A 58 11.46 -11.95 -7.08
N SER A 59 11.63 -13.08 -7.77
CA SER A 59 11.30 -14.39 -7.22
C SER A 59 12.04 -14.66 -5.92
N VAL A 60 11.51 -15.57 -5.11
CA VAL A 60 12.01 -15.80 -3.75
C VAL A 60 11.75 -17.22 -3.29
N ALA A 61 12.65 -17.74 -2.47
CA ALA A 61 12.41 -19.00 -1.78
C ALA A 61 11.24 -18.86 -0.79
N ALA A 62 10.48 -19.93 -0.66
CA ALA A 62 9.35 -20.05 0.26
C ALA A 62 9.38 -21.41 0.97
N ARG A 63 8.86 -21.44 2.19
CA ARG A 63 8.78 -22.63 3.04
C ARG A 63 7.44 -22.66 3.74
N VAL A 64 6.94 -23.84 4.09
CA VAL A 64 5.74 -23.93 4.92
C VAL A 64 6.01 -23.31 6.29
N LEU A 65 5.06 -22.54 6.82
CA LEU A 65 5.09 -22.09 8.20
C LEU A 65 4.94 -23.27 9.16
N ASP A 66 5.49 -23.13 10.37
CA ASP A 66 5.19 -24.04 11.47
C ASP A 66 3.67 -24.09 11.68
N ASP A 67 3.11 -25.30 11.80
CA ASP A 67 1.66 -25.56 11.84
C ASP A 67 0.85 -25.04 10.63
N GLY A 68 1.53 -24.62 9.56
CA GLY A 68 0.94 -24.09 8.34
C GLY A 68 0.55 -25.15 7.31
N TRP A 69 0.75 -26.44 7.60
CA TRP A 69 0.46 -27.54 6.67
C TRP A 69 -0.72 -28.40 7.17
N VAL A 70 -1.80 -28.44 6.40
CA VAL A 70 -3.00 -29.22 6.70
C VAL A 70 -3.33 -30.08 5.48
N ASP A 71 -2.96 -31.37 5.55
CA ASP A 71 -3.27 -32.37 4.53
C ASP A 71 -4.02 -33.55 5.17
N ASP A 72 -5.35 -33.54 5.05
CA ASP A 72 -6.24 -34.65 5.40
C ASP A 72 -7.34 -34.77 4.34
N ARG A 73 -6.96 -34.48 3.09
CA ARG A 73 -7.88 -34.35 1.96
C ARG A 73 -8.61 -35.65 1.60
N HIS A 74 -8.06 -36.78 2.01
CA HIS A 74 -8.68 -38.09 1.85
C HIS A 74 -9.89 -38.29 2.76
N THR A 75 -9.93 -37.61 3.92
CA THR A 75 -11.05 -37.67 4.89
C THR A 75 -11.96 -36.46 4.74
N ASP A 76 -11.39 -35.26 4.60
CA ASP A 76 -12.08 -33.99 4.41
C ASP A 76 -11.39 -33.23 3.27
N PRO A 77 -11.97 -33.20 2.05
CA PRO A 77 -11.39 -32.49 0.91
C PRO A 77 -11.13 -30.99 1.13
N SER A 78 -11.71 -30.38 2.18
CA SER A 78 -11.40 -29.00 2.56
C SER A 78 -10.11 -28.84 3.37
N ARG A 79 -9.54 -29.93 3.86
CA ARG A 79 -8.26 -30.00 4.59
C ARG A 79 -7.10 -30.24 3.62
N ASP A 80 -6.93 -29.29 2.72
CA ASP A 80 -5.87 -29.26 1.72
C ASP A 80 -5.30 -27.84 1.62
N LEU A 81 -4.62 -27.42 2.69
CA LEU A 81 -4.15 -26.05 2.88
C LEU A 81 -2.68 -26.04 3.29
N ALA A 82 -1.90 -25.18 2.62
CA ALA A 82 -0.57 -24.80 3.07
C ALA A 82 -0.44 -23.28 3.17
N VAL A 83 0.15 -22.82 4.28
CA VAL A 83 0.53 -21.44 4.51
C VAL A 83 2.05 -21.35 4.43
N LEU A 84 2.54 -20.63 3.44
CA LEU A 84 3.95 -20.47 3.16
C LEU A 84 4.46 -19.13 3.68
N ARG A 85 5.71 -19.11 4.12
CA ARG A 85 6.50 -17.91 4.40
C ARG A 85 7.57 -17.73 3.35
N LEU A 86 7.62 -16.53 2.78
CA LEU A 86 8.71 -16.08 1.92
C LEU A 86 9.96 -15.79 2.75
N ASP A 87 11.13 -16.21 2.26
CA ASP A 87 12.41 -15.99 2.94
C ASP A 87 12.73 -14.49 3.07
N SER A 88 12.31 -13.69 2.08
CA SER A 88 12.39 -12.22 2.10
C SER A 88 11.02 -11.60 1.83
N PRO A 89 10.69 -10.46 2.46
CA PRO A 89 9.40 -9.82 2.25
C PRO A 89 9.30 -9.22 0.84
N ARG A 90 8.07 -9.05 0.37
CA ARG A 90 7.68 -8.35 -0.86
C ARG A 90 6.78 -7.17 -0.48
N PRO A 91 7.32 -6.17 0.22
CA PRO A 91 6.50 -5.05 0.64
C PRO A 91 5.99 -4.23 -0.55
N GLU A 92 6.69 -4.28 -1.70
CA GLU A 92 6.29 -3.62 -2.95
C GLU A 92 5.04 -4.26 -3.58
N ALA A 93 4.79 -5.53 -3.29
CA ALA A 93 3.65 -6.27 -3.83
C ALA A 93 2.36 -5.88 -3.09
N ARG A 94 1.30 -5.52 -3.82
CA ARG A 94 -0.03 -5.32 -3.25
C ARG A 94 -0.66 -6.69 -2.88
N PRO A 95 -0.82 -7.04 -1.59
CA PRO A 95 -1.34 -8.34 -1.21
C PRO A 95 -2.83 -8.48 -1.55
N ALA A 96 -3.27 -9.72 -1.71
CA ALA A 96 -4.66 -10.05 -1.89
C ALA A 96 -5.46 -9.76 -0.62
N ARG A 97 -6.59 -9.11 -0.78
CA ARG A 97 -7.60 -8.98 0.28
C ARG A 97 -8.44 -10.24 0.33
N LEU A 98 -8.77 -10.68 1.53
CA LEU A 98 -9.58 -11.88 1.76
C LEU A 98 -11.01 -11.50 2.11
N SER A 99 -11.99 -12.23 1.58
CA SER A 99 -13.41 -12.07 1.87
C SER A 99 -14.01 -13.40 2.30
N THR A 100 -14.63 -13.41 3.47
CA THR A 100 -15.39 -14.55 4.00
C THR A 100 -16.81 -14.65 3.43
N THR A 101 -17.23 -13.69 2.60
CA THR A 101 -18.60 -13.61 2.08
C THR A 101 -18.66 -14.16 0.66
N ILE A 102 -19.39 -15.26 0.46
CA ILE A 102 -19.49 -15.97 -0.82
C ILE A 102 -20.94 -16.40 -1.11
N PRO A 103 -21.81 -15.49 -1.56
CA PRO A 103 -23.18 -15.85 -1.91
C PRO A 103 -23.25 -16.68 -3.20
N ALA A 104 -24.31 -17.48 -3.34
CA ALA A 104 -24.62 -18.15 -4.60
C ALA A 104 -24.84 -17.13 -5.73
N GLY A 105 -24.41 -17.46 -6.93
CA GLY A 105 -24.44 -16.60 -8.11
C GLY A 105 -23.29 -15.58 -8.18
N LEU A 106 -22.43 -15.48 -7.15
CA LEU A 106 -21.29 -14.56 -7.16
C LEU A 106 -20.37 -14.85 -8.36
N PRO A 107 -20.12 -13.86 -9.25
CA PRO A 107 -19.14 -14.02 -10.32
C PRO A 107 -17.73 -14.08 -9.75
N VAL A 108 -16.98 -15.11 -10.16
CA VAL A 108 -15.60 -15.31 -9.73
C VAL A 108 -14.69 -15.55 -10.91
N ARG A 109 -13.41 -15.24 -10.71
CA ARG A 109 -12.32 -15.51 -11.63
C ARG A 109 -11.19 -16.21 -10.90
N ALA A 110 -10.45 -17.06 -11.58
CA ALA A 110 -9.24 -17.67 -11.04
C ALA A 110 -8.17 -17.71 -12.11
N THR A 111 -6.93 -17.39 -11.73
CA THR A 111 -5.78 -17.39 -12.65
C THR A 111 -4.79 -18.43 -12.17
N GLY A 112 -4.57 -19.46 -12.98
CA GLY A 112 -3.62 -20.53 -12.71
C GLY A 112 -2.51 -20.58 -13.74
N TYR A 113 -1.47 -21.35 -13.46
CA TYR A 113 -0.28 -21.45 -14.29
C TYR A 113 -0.09 -22.92 -14.69
N ALA A 114 -0.35 -23.23 -15.95
CA ALA A 114 -0.22 -24.59 -16.48
C ALA A 114 0.95 -24.66 -17.46
N GLU A 115 1.44 -25.88 -17.73
CA GLU A 115 2.47 -26.09 -18.75
C GLU A 115 2.02 -25.50 -20.10
N ARG A 116 2.91 -24.71 -20.74
CA ARG A 116 2.67 -23.91 -21.97
C ARG A 116 1.80 -22.65 -21.80
N PHE A 117 1.36 -22.32 -20.58
CA PHE A 117 0.66 -21.09 -20.24
C PHE A 117 1.40 -20.37 -19.10
N ASP A 118 2.68 -20.07 -19.35
CA ASP A 118 3.56 -19.46 -18.36
C ASP A 118 3.09 -18.04 -17.95
N ASP A 119 2.40 -17.32 -18.83
CA ASP A 119 1.80 -16.01 -18.54
C ASP A 119 0.48 -16.11 -17.75
N GLY A 120 0.06 -17.34 -17.41
CA GLY A 120 -1.18 -17.62 -16.69
C GLY A 120 -2.40 -17.72 -17.59
N MET A 121 -3.36 -18.52 -17.17
CA MET A 121 -4.68 -18.65 -17.81
C MET A 121 -5.74 -18.22 -16.80
N THR A 122 -6.62 -17.30 -17.20
CA THR A 122 -7.74 -16.87 -16.35
C THR A 122 -9.02 -17.56 -16.77
N LEU A 123 -9.72 -18.13 -15.79
CA LEU A 123 -11.00 -18.80 -15.94
C LEU A 123 -12.09 -18.00 -15.25
N THR A 124 -13.30 -18.04 -15.81
CA THR A 124 -14.46 -17.33 -15.28
C THR A 124 -15.58 -18.29 -14.92
N GLY A 125 -16.27 -18.00 -13.83
CA GLY A 125 -17.36 -18.83 -13.34
C GLY A 125 -18.29 -18.10 -12.40
N SER A 126 -19.25 -18.83 -11.86
CA SER A 126 -20.19 -18.34 -10.86
C SER A 126 -20.31 -19.36 -9.72
N VAL A 127 -20.44 -18.87 -8.49
CA VAL A 127 -20.63 -19.72 -7.31
C VAL A 127 -21.97 -20.44 -7.40
N ALA A 128 -21.95 -21.78 -7.45
CA ALA A 128 -23.16 -22.60 -7.46
C ALA A 128 -23.72 -22.83 -6.04
N GLY A 129 -22.83 -22.87 -5.05
CA GLY A 129 -23.17 -23.04 -3.63
C GLY A 129 -22.22 -24.00 -2.91
N LEU A 130 -22.53 -24.27 -1.65
CA LEU A 130 -21.78 -25.21 -0.81
C LEU A 130 -22.03 -26.67 -1.23
N ARG A 131 -20.97 -27.47 -1.18
CA ARG A 131 -20.94 -28.92 -1.40
C ARG A 131 -20.05 -29.52 -0.31
N GLY A 132 -20.67 -29.93 0.80
CA GLY A 132 -19.92 -30.25 2.03
C GLY A 132 -19.20 -29.01 2.55
N ALA A 133 -17.89 -29.12 2.77
CA ALA A 133 -17.04 -28.00 3.20
C ALA A 133 -16.40 -27.21 2.03
N LEU A 134 -16.62 -27.64 0.79
CA LEU A 134 -16.13 -26.98 -0.42
C LEU A 134 -17.23 -26.11 -1.06
N VAL A 135 -16.82 -25.14 -1.87
CA VAL A 135 -17.72 -24.34 -2.73
C VAL A 135 -17.53 -24.76 -4.18
N GLN A 136 -18.63 -25.04 -4.87
CA GLN A 136 -18.62 -25.35 -6.30
C GLN A 136 -18.69 -24.05 -7.12
N ILE A 137 -17.83 -23.93 -8.13
CA ILE A 137 -17.91 -22.93 -9.20
C ILE A 137 -18.37 -23.62 -10.48
N ASP A 138 -19.41 -23.09 -11.11
CA ASP A 138 -19.78 -23.48 -12.47
C ASP A 138 -19.09 -22.56 -13.48
N ALA A 139 -18.35 -23.16 -14.43
CA ALA A 139 -17.69 -22.43 -15.51
C ALA A 139 -18.72 -21.85 -16.49
N ARG A 140 -18.44 -20.67 -17.06
CA ARG A 140 -19.35 -20.03 -18.03
C ARG A 140 -19.30 -20.70 -19.39
N HIS A 141 -18.13 -21.21 -19.80
CA HIS A 141 -17.93 -21.84 -21.10
C HIS A 141 -17.15 -23.16 -21.03
N ARG A 142 -17.46 -24.11 -21.93
CA ARG A 142 -16.78 -25.42 -22.04
C ARG A 142 -15.26 -25.35 -22.30
N ARG A 143 -14.73 -24.20 -22.75
CA ARG A 143 -13.30 -24.00 -23.02
C ARG A 143 -12.52 -23.47 -21.81
N GLU A 144 -13.21 -23.15 -20.72
CA GLU A 144 -12.67 -22.57 -19.49
C GLU A 144 -12.42 -23.62 -18.41
N VAL A 145 -11.85 -24.76 -18.79
CA VAL A 145 -11.67 -25.88 -17.87
C VAL A 145 -10.29 -25.71 -17.18
N VAL A 146 -10.27 -25.70 -15.83
CA VAL A 146 -9.13 -25.67 -14.86
C VAL A 146 -8.13 -26.84 -14.97
N ARG A 147 -7.00 -26.69 -15.65
CA ARG A 147 -5.98 -27.76 -15.79
C ARG A 147 -5.05 -27.89 -14.56
N GLU A 148 -4.23 -28.95 -14.52
CA GLU A 148 -3.06 -29.03 -13.62
C GLU A 148 -2.30 -27.69 -13.65
N GLY A 149 -1.96 -27.17 -12.47
CA GLY A 149 -1.34 -25.85 -12.31
C GLY A 149 -2.26 -24.72 -11.81
N PHE A 150 -3.56 -24.98 -11.66
CA PHE A 150 -4.50 -24.07 -11.00
C PHE A 150 -4.65 -24.30 -9.49
N SER A 151 -4.22 -25.45 -8.97
CA SER A 151 -4.30 -25.74 -7.55
C SER A 151 -3.58 -24.67 -6.73
N GLY A 152 -4.24 -24.17 -5.70
CA GLY A 152 -3.78 -23.05 -4.88
C GLY A 152 -4.02 -21.66 -5.48
N ALA A 153 -4.60 -21.55 -6.68
CA ALA A 153 -4.95 -20.25 -7.26
C ALA A 153 -6.07 -19.56 -6.46
N GLY A 154 -5.95 -18.26 -6.27
CA GLY A 154 -7.00 -17.46 -5.64
C GLY A 154 -8.20 -17.30 -6.56
N ALA A 155 -9.36 -17.80 -6.13
CA ALA A 155 -10.62 -17.41 -6.72
C ALA A 155 -11.02 -16.04 -6.17
N TRP A 156 -11.28 -15.08 -7.05
CA TRP A 156 -11.49 -13.69 -6.69
C TRP A 156 -12.69 -13.07 -7.38
N THR A 157 -13.23 -12.03 -6.76
CA THR A 157 -14.29 -11.17 -7.29
C THR A 157 -13.93 -9.70 -7.12
N VAL A 158 -14.77 -8.80 -7.60
CA VAL A 158 -14.57 -7.35 -7.45
C VAL A 158 -15.46 -6.85 -6.31
N SER A 159 -14.86 -6.17 -5.34
CA SER A 159 -15.58 -5.55 -4.23
C SER A 159 -16.47 -4.38 -4.72
N PRO A 160 -17.42 -3.90 -3.90
CA PRO A 160 -18.19 -2.69 -4.23
C PRO A 160 -17.32 -1.46 -4.52
N ASP A 161 -16.12 -1.39 -3.92
CA ASP A 161 -15.16 -0.31 -4.11
C ASP A 161 -14.30 -0.47 -5.38
N GLY A 162 -14.50 -1.54 -6.15
CA GLY A 162 -13.79 -1.84 -7.38
C GLY A 162 -12.48 -2.62 -7.21
N ASP A 163 -12.12 -3.01 -5.98
CA ASP A 163 -10.88 -3.73 -5.69
C ASP A 163 -11.06 -5.25 -5.79
N PRO A 164 -10.08 -6.01 -6.32
CA PRO A 164 -10.13 -7.46 -6.31
C PRO A 164 -10.05 -8.00 -4.87
N VAL A 165 -10.92 -8.96 -4.55
CA VAL A 165 -10.94 -9.66 -3.26
C VAL A 165 -11.00 -11.17 -3.51
N VAL A 166 -10.13 -11.91 -2.84
CA VAL A 166 -10.06 -13.38 -2.89
C VAL A 166 -11.10 -13.96 -1.94
N VAL A 167 -11.87 -14.92 -2.45
CA VAL A 167 -12.96 -15.61 -1.74
C VAL A 167 -12.62 -17.07 -1.42
N GLY A 168 -11.60 -17.64 -2.05
CA GLY A 168 -11.16 -19.01 -1.75
C GLY A 168 -9.96 -19.42 -2.59
N LEU A 169 -9.49 -20.65 -2.37
CA LEU A 169 -8.44 -21.29 -3.17
C LEU A 169 -9.03 -22.40 -4.02
N VAL A 170 -8.62 -22.48 -5.29
CA VAL A 170 -8.95 -23.59 -6.18
C VAL A 170 -8.20 -24.84 -5.74
N VAL A 171 -8.91 -25.94 -5.52
CA VAL A 171 -8.30 -27.22 -5.08
C VAL A 171 -8.26 -28.26 -6.18
N SER A 172 -9.36 -28.41 -6.92
CA SER A 172 -9.48 -29.44 -7.94
C SER A 172 -10.49 -29.04 -9.02
N TRP A 173 -10.38 -29.73 -10.15
CA TRP A 173 -11.37 -29.70 -11.22
C TRP A 173 -12.00 -31.08 -11.45
N ARG A 174 -13.09 -31.09 -12.21
CA ARG A 174 -13.88 -32.27 -12.61
C ARG A 174 -13.07 -33.45 -13.20
N GLY A 175 -11.85 -33.26 -13.71
CA GLY A 175 -11.02 -34.34 -14.27
C GLY A 175 -9.98 -34.96 -13.32
N ASP A 176 -9.89 -34.54 -12.06
CA ASP A 176 -9.03 -35.17 -11.03
C ASP A 176 -9.76 -36.23 -10.19
N LEU A 177 -11.08 -36.31 -10.32
CA LEU A 177 -11.90 -37.32 -9.66
C LEU A 177 -11.99 -38.48 -10.65
N ASP A 178 -11.39 -39.63 -10.35
CA ASP A 178 -11.38 -40.88 -11.15
C ASP A 178 -12.79 -41.49 -11.42
N GLU A 179 -13.84 -40.66 -11.48
CA GLU A 179 -15.23 -41.04 -11.70
C GLU A 179 -15.59 -40.99 -13.19
N PRO A 180 -16.22 -42.06 -13.73
CA PRO A 180 -16.65 -42.09 -15.12
C PRO A 180 -17.71 -41.01 -15.41
N LEU A 181 -17.49 -40.26 -16.48
CA LEU A 181 -18.37 -39.18 -16.90
C LEU A 181 -19.65 -39.74 -17.58
N PRO A 182 -20.85 -39.21 -17.27
CA PRO A 182 -22.04 -39.43 -18.09
C PRO A 182 -21.82 -38.83 -19.49
N GLU A 183 -22.14 -39.59 -20.54
CA GLU A 183 -21.86 -39.25 -21.96
C GLU A 183 -22.48 -37.90 -22.42
N ASP A 184 -23.51 -37.40 -21.73
CA ASP A 184 -24.27 -36.19 -22.10
C ASP A 184 -23.94 -34.92 -21.29
N ASN A 185 -22.88 -34.91 -20.47
CA ASN A 185 -22.76 -33.88 -19.42
C ASN A 185 -22.05 -32.57 -19.87
N ILE A 186 -22.82 -31.46 -19.90
CA ILE A 186 -22.49 -30.14 -20.48
C ILE A 186 -21.71 -29.20 -19.51
N LEU A 187 -21.54 -29.59 -18.24
CA LEU A 187 -21.11 -28.70 -17.15
C LEU A 187 -19.63 -28.87 -16.76
N ALA A 188 -18.79 -27.85 -17.00
CA ALA A 188 -17.46 -27.78 -16.39
C ALA A 188 -17.59 -27.07 -15.03
N PHE A 189 -17.17 -27.71 -13.94
CA PHE A 189 -17.18 -27.12 -12.61
C PHE A 189 -15.87 -27.37 -11.87
N SER A 190 -15.62 -26.60 -10.81
CA SER A 190 -14.40 -26.65 -10.00
C SER A 190 -14.73 -26.45 -8.53
N TYR A 191 -13.84 -26.89 -7.65
CA TYR A 191 -14.03 -26.75 -6.21
C TYR A 191 -13.06 -25.76 -5.59
N LEU A 192 -13.57 -25.05 -4.58
CA LEU A 192 -12.84 -24.10 -3.78
C LEU A 192 -12.84 -24.49 -2.31
N ILE A 193 -11.73 -24.26 -1.61
CA ILE A 193 -11.77 -24.05 -0.16
C ILE A 193 -12.13 -22.58 0.07
N PRO A 194 -13.29 -22.25 0.66
CA PRO A 194 -13.67 -20.88 0.91
C PRO A 194 -12.78 -20.25 2.00
N VAL A 195 -12.53 -18.94 1.93
CA VAL A 195 -11.72 -18.20 2.92
C VAL A 195 -12.23 -18.40 4.35
N THR A 196 -13.53 -18.58 4.55
CA THR A 196 -14.11 -18.94 5.86
C THR A 196 -13.46 -20.20 6.43
N ARG A 197 -13.37 -21.26 5.62
CA ARG A 197 -12.76 -22.53 6.01
C ARG A 197 -11.25 -22.40 6.17
N ILE A 198 -10.58 -21.61 5.33
CA ILE A 198 -9.14 -21.33 5.47
C ILE A 198 -8.85 -20.65 6.82
N ALA A 199 -9.65 -19.66 7.20
CA ALA A 199 -9.53 -18.95 8.47
C ALA A 199 -9.82 -19.83 9.70
N GLU A 200 -10.65 -20.86 9.57
CA GLU A 200 -10.83 -21.87 10.61
C GLU A 200 -9.57 -22.73 10.79
N LEU A 201 -8.99 -23.18 9.67
CA LEU A 201 -7.85 -24.10 9.66
C LEU A 201 -6.51 -23.45 9.97
N ALA A 202 -6.33 -22.16 9.63
CA ALA A 202 -5.07 -21.44 9.78
C ALA A 202 -5.25 -20.13 10.59
N PRO A 203 -4.86 -20.11 11.88
CA PRO A 203 -4.96 -18.90 12.72
C PRO A 203 -4.33 -17.64 12.13
N PRO A 204 -3.13 -17.67 11.49
CA PRO A 204 -2.55 -16.47 10.86
C PRO A 204 -3.44 -15.86 9.77
N VAL A 205 -4.21 -16.70 9.05
CA VAL A 205 -5.11 -16.24 7.98
C VAL A 205 -6.39 -15.64 8.54
N ARG A 206 -6.85 -16.12 9.71
CA ARG A 206 -8.04 -15.58 10.38
C ARG A 206 -7.92 -14.08 10.65
N GLU A 207 -6.75 -13.64 11.10
CA GLU A 207 -6.48 -12.22 11.34
C GLU A 207 -6.45 -11.38 10.05
N LEU A 208 -6.03 -11.99 8.95
CA LEU A 208 -5.96 -11.33 7.63
C LEU A 208 -7.31 -11.31 6.90
N ALA A 209 -8.23 -12.22 7.25
CA ALA A 209 -9.58 -12.32 6.71
C ALA A 209 -10.63 -11.54 7.53
N ALA A 210 -10.25 -10.97 8.68
CA ALA A 210 -11.14 -10.15 9.47
C ALA A 210 -11.61 -8.90 8.68
N PRO A 211 -12.86 -8.43 8.85
CA PRO A 211 -13.36 -7.27 8.11
C PRO A 211 -12.53 -5.99 8.31
N ASP A 212 -11.90 -5.85 9.47
CA ASP A 212 -11.03 -4.76 9.89
C ASP A 212 -9.54 -5.09 9.77
N ALA A 213 -9.18 -6.16 9.05
CA ALA A 213 -7.79 -6.57 8.85
C ALA A 213 -6.95 -5.54 8.08
N TRP A 214 -7.60 -4.70 7.28
CA TRP A 214 -6.97 -3.66 6.46
C TRP A 214 -7.83 -2.40 6.46
N ASP A 215 -7.21 -1.21 6.35
CA ASP A 215 -7.93 0.06 6.21
C ASP A 215 -7.77 0.60 4.78
N PRO A 216 -8.71 0.27 3.85
CA PRO A 216 -8.60 0.68 2.44
C PRO A 216 -8.67 2.19 2.26
N ALA A 217 -9.42 2.87 3.11
CA ALA A 217 -9.58 4.31 3.02
C ALA A 217 -8.27 5.00 3.42
N PHE A 218 -7.60 4.50 4.46
CA PHE A 218 -6.26 4.94 4.85
C PHE A 218 -5.21 4.60 3.79
N ASP A 219 -5.23 3.39 3.21
CA ASP A 219 -4.34 2.98 2.13
C ASP A 219 -4.40 3.97 0.96
N ARG A 220 -5.59 4.17 0.40
CA ARG A 220 -5.85 5.06 -0.74
C ARG A 220 -5.40 6.49 -0.47
N ARG A 221 -5.78 7.06 0.68
CA ARG A 221 -5.39 8.44 1.05
C ARG A 221 -3.90 8.60 1.30
N THR A 222 -3.20 7.55 1.71
CA THR A 222 -1.76 7.61 1.99
C THR A 222 -0.95 7.41 0.72
N ARG A 223 -1.33 6.45 -0.12
CA ARG A 223 -0.76 6.29 -1.47
C ARG A 223 -0.94 7.52 -2.35
N ALA A 224 -2.13 8.12 -2.34
CA ALA A 224 -2.39 9.36 -3.08
C ALA A 224 -1.47 10.50 -2.63
N TRP A 225 -1.23 10.64 -1.32
CA TRP A 225 -0.29 11.64 -0.81
C TRP A 225 1.15 11.30 -1.19
N LEU A 226 1.60 10.06 -1.00
CA LEU A 226 2.95 9.62 -1.34
C LEU A 226 3.26 9.86 -2.84
N GLY A 227 2.32 9.51 -3.71
CA GLY A 227 2.46 9.61 -5.17
C GLY A 227 2.28 11.01 -5.76
N ASP A 228 1.87 12.02 -4.97
CA ASP A 228 1.74 13.40 -5.43
C ASP A 228 2.83 14.28 -4.78
N PRO A 229 3.93 14.61 -5.50
CA PRO A 229 4.95 15.53 -5.03
C PRO A 229 4.43 16.94 -4.75
N GLY A 230 3.28 17.32 -5.33
CA GLY A 230 2.61 18.61 -5.12
C GLY A 230 1.65 18.62 -3.92
N ALA A 231 1.40 17.47 -3.28
CA ALA A 231 0.61 17.42 -2.06
C ALA A 231 1.32 18.13 -0.89
N ALA A 232 0.55 18.44 0.16
CA ALA A 232 1.08 19.12 1.33
C ALA A 232 2.35 18.43 1.88
N PRO A 233 3.39 19.16 2.30
CA PRO A 233 4.68 18.58 2.67
C PRO A 233 4.63 17.71 3.93
N VAL A 234 3.61 17.89 4.79
CA VAL A 234 3.44 17.13 6.03
C VAL A 234 2.06 16.49 6.04
N LYS A 235 2.02 15.17 6.21
CA LYS A 235 0.82 14.39 6.48
C LYS A 235 0.91 13.82 7.89
N ILE A 236 -0.14 14.04 8.69
CA ILE A 236 -0.24 13.47 10.03
C ILE A 236 -1.36 12.43 10.04
N SER A 237 -1.17 11.33 10.74
CA SER A 237 -2.18 10.27 10.88
C SER A 237 -2.14 9.69 12.29
N VAL A 238 -3.31 9.32 12.80
CA VAL A 238 -3.44 8.58 14.05
C VAL A 238 -3.66 7.11 13.72
N VAL A 239 -2.74 6.28 14.19
CA VAL A 239 -2.67 4.84 13.94
C VAL A 239 -2.34 4.15 15.26
N ALA A 240 -3.35 3.53 15.86
CA ALA A 240 -3.18 2.69 17.04
C ALA A 240 -2.10 1.62 16.80
N GLN A 241 -1.55 1.07 17.88
CA GLN A 241 -0.45 0.09 17.81
C GLN A 241 -0.83 -1.14 16.97
N ASP A 242 -2.07 -1.60 17.09
CA ASP A 242 -2.58 -2.79 16.42
C ASP A 242 -3.81 -2.49 15.55
N GLY A 243 -4.25 -3.52 14.80
CA GLY A 243 -5.43 -3.47 13.93
C GLY A 243 -5.13 -3.15 12.47
N GLY A 244 -6.17 -3.08 11.64
CA GLY A 244 -5.99 -3.01 10.19
C GLY A 244 -5.30 -1.76 9.69
N ARG A 245 -5.47 -0.62 10.37
CA ARG A 245 -4.73 0.61 10.00
C ARG A 245 -3.23 0.47 10.29
N ALA A 246 -2.85 -0.15 11.42
CA ALA A 246 -1.45 -0.42 11.76
C ALA A 246 -0.81 -1.37 10.73
N ARG A 247 -1.52 -2.45 10.38
CA ARG A 247 -1.09 -3.39 9.34
C ARG A 247 -0.94 -2.71 7.97
N THR A 248 -1.88 -1.84 7.62
CA THR A 248 -1.83 -1.05 6.38
C THR A 248 -0.64 -0.08 6.37
N LEU A 249 -0.38 0.62 7.49
CA LEU A 249 0.79 1.50 7.64
C LEU A 249 2.09 0.71 7.49
N HIS A 250 2.20 -0.45 8.15
CA HIS A 250 3.36 -1.31 8.06
C HIS A 250 3.63 -1.73 6.61
N HIS A 251 2.58 -2.11 5.88
CA HIS A 251 2.68 -2.42 4.46
C HIS A 251 3.15 -1.20 3.65
N LEU A 252 2.61 -0.01 3.88
CA LEU A 252 2.98 1.21 3.14
C LEU A 252 4.35 1.79 3.49
N ALA A 253 4.97 1.37 4.59
CA ALA A 253 6.22 1.95 5.06
C ALA A 253 7.37 1.83 4.05
N HIS A 254 7.33 0.84 3.15
CA HIS A 254 8.34 0.68 2.09
C HIS A 254 8.32 1.78 1.03
N LEU A 255 7.21 2.52 0.91
CA LEU A 255 7.10 3.66 -0.01
C LEU A 255 7.80 4.91 0.52
N ALA A 256 8.21 4.92 1.80
CA ALA A 256 9.00 5.99 2.37
C ALA A 256 10.50 5.74 2.12
N ASP A 257 11.25 6.79 1.79
CA ASP A 257 12.70 6.73 1.62
C ASP A 257 13.43 6.39 2.93
N LEU A 258 12.86 6.82 4.06
CA LEU A 258 13.37 6.51 5.38
C LEU A 258 12.25 6.32 6.38
N VAL A 259 12.40 5.30 7.24
CA VAL A 259 11.52 5.04 8.37
C VAL A 259 12.27 5.25 9.68
N HIS A 260 11.65 5.98 10.60
CA HIS A 260 12.13 6.21 11.96
C HIS A 260 11.07 5.80 12.97
N ARG A 261 11.49 4.98 13.93
CA ARG A 261 10.71 4.57 15.09
C ARG A 261 11.43 5.09 16.32
N PRO A 262 10.91 6.12 17.01
CA PRO A 262 11.56 6.70 18.17
C PRO A 262 11.82 5.72 19.31
N ALA A 263 10.97 4.68 19.44
CA ALA A 263 11.16 3.59 20.40
C ALA A 263 12.41 2.73 20.11
N GLU A 264 12.85 2.65 18.85
CA GLU A 264 13.94 1.75 18.42
C GLU A 264 15.27 2.49 18.19
N ALA A 265 15.23 3.78 17.87
CA ALA A 265 16.42 4.53 17.49
C ALA A 265 16.34 5.97 17.99
N SER A 266 17.49 6.52 18.41
CA SER A 266 17.57 7.92 18.87
C SER A 266 17.48 8.93 17.71
N ARG A 267 17.19 10.18 18.06
CA ARG A 267 17.19 11.32 17.12
C ARG A 267 18.57 11.54 16.48
N GLU A 268 19.65 11.29 17.21
CA GLU A 268 21.02 11.37 16.69
C GLU A 268 21.21 10.33 15.60
N ARG A 269 20.77 9.08 15.84
CA ARG A 269 20.82 8.02 14.83
C ARG A 269 19.98 8.35 13.59
N LEU A 270 18.85 9.03 13.75
CA LEU A 270 18.07 9.56 12.62
C LEU A 270 18.89 10.56 11.80
N VAL A 271 19.49 11.57 12.45
CA VAL A 271 20.31 12.59 11.78
C VAL A 271 21.46 11.95 11.00
N GLU A 272 22.18 10.99 11.59
CA GLU A 272 23.26 10.26 10.89
C GLU A 272 22.77 9.57 9.61
N ARG A 273 21.60 8.91 9.68
CA ARG A 273 21.02 8.25 8.50
C ARG A 273 20.60 9.25 7.42
N LEU A 274 20.05 10.40 7.82
CA LEU A 274 19.61 11.44 6.89
C LEU A 274 20.79 12.10 6.17
N LEU A 275 21.84 12.47 6.89
CA LEU A 275 23.05 13.08 6.32
C LEU A 275 23.76 12.14 5.33
N GLY A 276 23.67 10.82 5.55
CA GLY A 276 24.30 9.84 4.65
C GLY A 276 23.43 9.41 3.46
N ARG A 277 22.12 9.68 3.46
CA ARG A 277 21.20 9.09 2.48
C ARG A 277 20.21 10.03 1.84
N ALA A 278 19.74 11.05 2.54
CA ALA A 278 18.55 11.83 2.15
C ALA A 278 18.80 13.32 1.98
N LEU A 279 19.86 13.87 2.61
CA LEU A 279 20.21 15.28 2.53
C LEU A 279 21.44 15.50 1.67
N THR A 280 21.38 16.51 0.81
CA THR A 280 22.53 17.01 0.05
C THR A 280 22.99 18.33 0.65
N PHE A 281 24.31 18.52 0.82
CA PHE A 281 24.91 19.73 1.38
C PHE A 281 26.29 19.97 0.79
N ALA A 282 26.80 21.21 0.89
CA ALA A 282 28.10 21.55 0.34
C ALA A 282 29.25 20.81 1.07
N PRO A 283 30.36 20.51 0.37
CA PRO A 283 31.53 19.88 0.99
C PRO A 283 32.00 20.62 2.24
N GLY A 284 32.32 19.89 3.30
CA GLY A 284 32.79 20.44 4.58
C GLY A 284 31.69 20.95 5.52
N GLN A 285 30.42 21.01 5.10
CA GLN A 285 29.32 21.49 5.96
C GLN A 285 28.76 20.43 6.92
N TRP A 286 29.16 19.17 6.79
CA TRP A 286 28.62 18.06 7.59
C TRP A 286 28.55 18.35 9.10
N PRO A 287 29.62 18.85 9.78
CA PRO A 287 29.57 19.07 11.23
C PRO A 287 28.59 20.18 11.63
N ALA A 288 28.54 21.25 10.84
CA ALA A 288 27.65 22.38 11.08
C ALA A 288 26.18 21.99 10.85
N THR A 289 25.89 21.28 9.76
CA THR A 289 24.55 20.77 9.45
C THR A 289 24.08 19.81 10.53
N ARG A 290 24.96 18.91 11.00
CA ARG A 290 24.66 17.99 12.10
C ARG A 290 24.31 18.74 13.40
N ALA A 291 25.15 19.68 13.82
CA ALA A 291 24.94 20.45 15.04
C ALA A 291 23.62 21.24 14.97
N TRP A 292 23.34 21.88 13.84
CA TRP A 292 22.07 22.59 13.62
C TRP A 292 20.85 21.67 13.70
N LEU A 293 20.88 20.52 13.02
CA LEU A 293 19.76 19.57 13.04
C LEU A 293 19.47 19.08 14.47
N LEU A 294 20.51 18.82 15.28
CA LEU A 294 20.37 18.42 16.68
C LEU A 294 19.97 19.56 17.62
N GLY A 295 20.13 20.81 17.18
CA GLY A 295 19.84 22.02 17.95
C GLY A 295 21.01 22.55 18.76
N ASP A 296 22.22 22.05 18.50
CA ASP A 296 23.45 22.41 19.21
C ASP A 296 24.22 23.56 18.54
N GLY A 297 23.74 24.05 17.39
CA GLY A 297 24.42 25.09 16.61
C GLY A 297 23.48 25.94 15.74
N PRO A 298 24.00 27.05 15.19
CA PRO A 298 23.23 27.94 14.31
C PRO A 298 22.91 27.27 12.98
N ALA A 299 21.89 27.79 12.27
CA ALA A 299 21.57 27.34 10.92
C ALA A 299 22.77 27.55 9.98
N PRO A 300 23.09 26.57 9.11
CA PRO A 300 24.13 26.74 8.11
C PRO A 300 23.73 27.84 7.11
N ALA A 301 24.71 28.55 6.56
CA ALA A 301 24.48 29.63 5.59
C ALA A 301 23.75 29.15 4.32
N ALA A 302 23.96 27.89 3.95
CA ALA A 302 23.18 27.17 2.94
C ALA A 302 22.54 25.95 3.63
N PRO A 303 21.20 25.92 3.78
CA PRO A 303 20.52 24.74 4.33
C PRO A 303 20.69 23.54 3.38
N PRO A 304 20.74 22.31 3.92
CA PRO A 304 20.79 21.11 3.09
C PRO A 304 19.45 20.91 2.34
N GLU A 305 19.50 20.17 1.24
CA GLU A 305 18.35 19.91 0.38
C GLU A 305 17.92 18.44 0.43
N GLY A 306 16.65 18.20 0.75
CA GLY A 306 16.04 16.88 0.90
C GLY A 306 15.42 16.27 -0.36
N HIS A 307 15.41 17.00 -1.49
CA HIS A 307 14.91 16.53 -2.79
C HIS A 307 13.52 15.84 -2.75
N ALA A 308 12.57 16.37 -1.96
CA ALA A 308 11.21 15.83 -1.81
C ALA A 308 11.10 14.37 -1.33
N ARG A 309 12.17 13.84 -0.72
CA ARG A 309 12.17 12.51 -0.10
C ARG A 309 11.20 12.43 1.08
N VAL A 310 10.61 11.27 1.25
CA VAL A 310 9.61 10.98 2.29
C VAL A 310 10.28 10.34 3.51
N LEU A 311 10.16 11.02 4.65
CA LEU A 311 10.46 10.47 5.97
C LEU A 311 9.16 10.05 6.65
N LEU A 312 9.02 8.76 6.93
CA LEU A 312 7.99 8.23 7.83
C LEU A 312 8.54 8.21 9.26
N VAL A 313 7.85 8.87 10.18
CA VAL A 313 8.06 8.75 11.63
C VAL A 313 6.87 7.99 12.22
N ASP A 314 7.12 6.75 12.62
CA ASP A 314 6.15 5.82 13.15
C ASP A 314 6.16 5.89 14.68
N ALA A 315 5.07 6.39 15.27
CA ALA A 315 4.89 6.72 16.69
C ALA A 315 5.77 7.89 17.18
N VAL A 316 5.41 9.11 16.77
CA VAL A 316 6.07 10.35 17.26
C VAL A 316 5.95 10.49 18.78
N ASP A 317 4.83 10.04 19.33
CA ASP A 317 4.47 10.06 20.74
C ASP A 317 5.23 9.04 21.60
N ASP A 318 5.89 8.05 21.00
CA ASP A 318 6.79 7.12 21.70
C ASP A 318 8.19 7.72 21.93
N ALA A 319 8.46 8.92 21.41
CA ALA A 319 9.74 9.58 21.62
C ALA A 319 9.95 9.96 23.09
N HIS A 320 11.16 9.74 23.60
CA HIS A 320 11.52 10.16 24.96
C HIS A 320 11.36 11.68 25.18
N ASP A 321 11.56 12.48 24.13
CA ASP A 321 11.35 13.92 24.11
C ASP A 321 10.66 14.33 22.79
N PRO A 322 9.31 14.29 22.74
CA PRO A 322 8.55 14.62 21.55
C PRO A 322 8.75 16.07 21.09
N ALA A 323 8.98 17.00 22.02
CA ALA A 323 9.22 18.41 21.71
C ALA A 323 10.52 18.61 20.94
N ARG A 324 11.63 17.99 21.39
CA ARG A 324 12.91 18.03 20.66
C ARG A 324 12.82 17.31 19.32
N LEU A 325 12.05 16.22 19.23
CA LEU A 325 11.81 15.55 17.96
C LEU A 325 11.04 16.47 17.00
N ALA A 326 9.99 17.15 17.45
CA ALA A 326 9.23 18.10 16.64
C ALA A 326 10.12 19.24 16.09
N LEU A 327 11.03 19.80 16.90
CA LEU A 327 11.99 20.81 16.42
C LEU A 327 12.92 20.28 15.32
N LEU A 328 13.41 19.04 15.47
CA LEU A 328 14.20 18.39 14.42
C LEU A 328 13.36 18.20 13.15
N LEU A 329 12.13 17.69 13.27
CA LEU A 329 11.23 17.48 12.14
C LEU A 329 10.89 18.79 11.42
N GLY A 330 10.71 19.89 12.16
CA GLY A 330 10.50 21.23 11.59
C GLY A 330 11.68 21.68 10.73
N ARG A 331 12.92 21.46 11.21
CA ARG A 331 14.13 21.73 10.41
C ARG A 331 14.19 20.86 9.16
N LEU A 332 13.84 19.57 9.26
CA LEU A 332 13.83 18.66 8.12
C LEU A 332 12.77 19.04 7.08
N ALA A 333 11.57 19.45 7.51
CA ALA A 333 10.55 19.99 6.61
C ALA A 333 11.05 21.25 5.89
N ALA A 334 11.76 22.15 6.60
CA ALA A 334 12.37 23.34 6.01
C ALA A 334 13.49 23.02 5.01
N CYS A 335 14.13 21.85 5.12
CA CYS A 335 15.08 21.34 4.13
C CYS A 335 14.40 20.72 2.90
N GLY A 336 13.07 20.73 2.83
CA GLY A 336 12.30 20.19 1.71
C GLY A 336 12.03 18.68 1.80
N LEU A 337 12.18 18.06 2.98
CA LEU A 337 11.68 16.69 3.18
C LEU A 337 10.17 16.70 3.32
N ARG A 338 9.54 15.64 2.80
CA ARG A 338 8.13 15.35 3.01
C ARG A 338 8.00 14.43 4.22
N LEU A 339 7.08 14.74 5.12
CA LEU A 339 6.96 14.04 6.40
C LEU A 339 5.61 13.33 6.50
N LEU A 340 5.66 12.02 6.74
CA LEU A 340 4.52 11.26 7.22
C LEU A 340 4.71 11.01 8.71
N LEU A 341 3.92 11.69 9.53
CA LEU A 341 3.99 11.61 10.99
C LEU A 341 2.83 10.77 11.50
N VAL A 342 3.14 9.75 12.30
CA VAL A 342 2.14 8.86 12.88
C VAL A 342 2.14 9.01 14.39
N PHE A 343 0.96 9.22 14.96
CA PHE A 343 0.70 9.20 16.40
C PHE A 343 -0.10 7.95 16.76
N ARG A 344 0.11 7.37 17.94
CA ARG A 344 -0.72 6.27 18.47
C ARG A 344 -2.04 6.79 19.01
N ASP A 345 -2.01 7.94 19.66
CA ASP A 345 -3.19 8.60 20.23
C ASP A 345 -3.38 10.02 19.66
N SER A 346 -4.63 10.41 19.44
CA SER A 346 -5.02 11.77 19.07
C SER A 346 -4.76 12.80 20.18
N GLU A 347 -4.71 12.37 21.44
CA GLU A 347 -4.43 13.21 22.61
C GLU A 347 -2.99 13.07 23.11
N ALA A 348 -2.14 12.40 22.34
CA ALA A 348 -0.77 12.13 22.72
C ALA A 348 0.07 13.41 22.95
N PRO A 349 1.04 13.36 23.89
CA PRO A 349 2.01 14.45 24.07
C PRO A 349 2.79 14.72 22.77
N GLY A 350 3.20 15.97 22.55
CA GLY A 350 3.94 16.37 21.35
C GLY A 350 3.09 16.90 20.20
N TRP A 351 1.75 16.76 20.25
CA TRP A 351 0.87 17.33 19.22
C TRP A 351 0.98 18.86 19.10
N PRO A 352 0.94 19.65 20.20
CA PRO A 352 1.12 21.10 20.10
C PRO A 352 2.46 21.48 19.45
N GLU A 353 3.53 20.79 19.81
CA GLU A 353 4.87 21.05 19.28
C GLU A 353 4.97 20.67 17.80
N VAL A 354 4.39 19.54 17.38
CA VAL A 354 4.33 19.16 15.97
C VAL A 354 3.46 20.13 15.17
N ARG A 355 2.33 20.57 15.73
CA ARG A 355 1.49 21.60 15.10
C ARG A 355 2.28 22.88 14.86
N ASP A 356 2.91 23.41 15.90
CA ASP A 356 3.51 24.74 15.92
C ASP A 356 4.87 24.79 15.22
N HIS A 357 5.67 23.73 15.34
CA HIS A 357 7.04 23.70 14.80
C HIS A 357 7.18 22.96 13.48
N VAL A 358 6.20 22.13 13.09
CA VAL A 358 6.28 21.31 11.88
C VAL A 358 5.16 21.64 10.91
N LEU A 359 3.92 21.45 11.33
CA LEU A 359 2.78 21.50 10.41
C LEU A 359 2.45 22.91 9.93
N GLU A 360 2.27 23.87 10.83
CA GLU A 360 1.92 25.25 10.47
C GLU A 360 3.02 25.91 9.61
N PRO A 361 4.31 25.89 9.98
CA PRO A 361 5.37 26.45 9.15
C PRO A 361 5.45 25.80 7.77
N ALA A 362 5.37 24.47 7.69
CA ALA A 362 5.47 23.76 6.42
C ALA A 362 4.28 24.07 5.49
N LEU A 363 3.07 24.20 6.04
CA LEU A 363 1.90 24.59 5.25
C LEU A 363 1.97 26.05 4.78
N LEU A 364 2.51 26.96 5.59
CA LEU A 364 2.72 28.35 5.18
C LEU A 364 3.71 28.44 4.02
N THR A 365 4.87 27.80 4.14
CA THR A 365 5.87 27.71 3.06
C THR A 365 5.27 27.09 1.80
N HIS A 366 4.47 26.02 1.94
CA HIS A 366 3.81 25.38 0.81
C HIS A 366 2.77 26.29 0.14
N ALA A 367 1.95 27.00 0.92
CA ALA A 367 0.98 27.96 0.39
C ALA A 367 1.69 29.10 -0.38
N ASP A 368 2.81 29.61 0.15
CA ASP A 368 3.61 30.63 -0.53
C ASP A 368 4.21 30.10 -1.85
N HIS A 369 4.66 28.83 -1.90
CA HIS A 369 5.10 28.19 -3.14
C HIS A 369 3.96 28.03 -4.15
N LEU A 370 2.78 27.58 -3.71
CA LEU A 370 1.61 27.45 -4.59
C LEU A 370 1.19 28.82 -5.15
N LEU A 371 1.20 29.87 -4.34
CA LEU A 371 0.93 31.24 -4.77
C LEU A 371 1.95 31.75 -5.80
N THR A 372 3.23 31.45 -5.63
CA THR A 372 4.27 31.80 -6.61
C THR A 372 4.01 31.09 -7.95
N ARG A 373 3.75 29.77 -7.93
CA ARG A 373 3.42 29.01 -9.15
C ARG A 373 2.15 29.52 -9.82
N ALA A 374 1.16 29.90 -9.02
CA ALA A 374 -0.09 30.47 -9.49
C ALA A 374 0.14 31.77 -10.27
N LYS A 375 0.90 32.71 -9.69
CA LYS A 375 1.28 33.97 -10.33
C LYS A 375 2.06 33.76 -11.62
N GLU A 376 3.02 32.83 -11.61
CA GLU A 376 3.80 32.51 -12.80
C GLU A 376 2.93 31.93 -13.94
N ARG A 377 1.92 31.14 -13.58
CA ARG A 377 0.95 30.61 -14.54
C ARG A 377 0.08 31.72 -15.11
N GLU A 378 -0.50 32.58 -14.28
CA GLU A 378 -1.27 33.74 -14.75
C GLU A 378 -0.43 34.64 -15.67
N ALA A 379 0.81 34.97 -15.27
CA ALA A 379 1.72 35.78 -16.09
C ALA A 379 2.08 35.11 -17.42
N ARG A 380 2.11 33.77 -17.48
CA ARG A 380 2.29 33.01 -18.72
C ARG A 380 1.05 33.10 -19.60
N LEU A 381 -0.14 32.84 -19.06
CA LEU A 381 -1.40 32.94 -19.81
C LEU A 381 -1.63 34.35 -20.34
N ALA A 382 -1.35 35.39 -19.55
CA ALA A 382 -1.47 36.78 -19.98
C ALA A 382 -0.59 37.07 -21.19
N ARG A 383 0.67 36.60 -21.17
CA ARG A 383 1.60 36.71 -22.31
C ARG A 383 1.10 35.95 -23.54
N GLU A 384 0.61 34.72 -23.37
CA GLU A 384 0.12 33.88 -24.48
C GLU A 384 -1.17 34.43 -25.12
N THR A 385 -2.02 35.08 -24.33
CA THR A 385 -3.31 35.65 -24.78
C THR A 385 -3.20 37.12 -25.24
N GLY A 386 -2.00 37.71 -25.17
CA GLY A 386 -1.77 39.11 -25.55
C GLY A 386 -2.43 40.12 -24.59
N VAL A 387 -2.78 39.69 -23.37
CA VAL A 387 -3.41 40.50 -22.35
C VAL A 387 -2.34 41.15 -21.48
N LEU A 388 -2.33 42.49 -21.42
CA LEU A 388 -1.35 43.26 -20.62
C LEU A 388 -1.71 43.35 -19.14
N ASP A 389 -2.99 43.15 -18.79
CA ASP A 389 -3.51 43.22 -17.42
C ASP A 389 -4.15 41.87 -17.01
N PRO A 390 -3.59 41.16 -16.01
CA PRO A 390 -4.17 39.92 -15.47
C PRO A 390 -5.65 40.05 -15.04
N ALA A 391 -6.13 41.25 -14.68
CA ALA A 391 -7.54 41.50 -14.36
C ALA A 391 -8.47 41.36 -15.57
N SER A 392 -7.93 41.36 -16.78
CA SER A 392 -8.64 41.15 -18.04
C SER A 392 -8.64 39.69 -18.52
N LEU A 393 -8.07 38.76 -17.75
CA LEU A 393 -8.16 37.32 -18.05
C LEU A 393 -9.62 36.84 -17.94
N PRO A 394 -10.03 35.83 -18.74
CA PRO A 394 -11.40 35.32 -18.72
C PRO A 394 -11.87 34.89 -17.33
N HIS A 395 -13.17 35.04 -17.03
CA HIS A 395 -13.79 34.70 -15.74
C HIS A 395 -13.63 33.23 -15.27
N HIS A 396 -13.10 32.35 -16.13
CA HIS A 396 -12.79 30.96 -15.78
C HIS A 396 -11.42 30.78 -15.10
N THR A 397 -10.59 31.83 -15.04
CA THR A 397 -9.38 31.89 -14.21
C THR A 397 -9.72 32.66 -12.93
N ALA A 398 -9.79 31.97 -11.78
CA ALA A 398 -9.81 32.65 -10.50
C ALA A 398 -8.50 33.46 -10.38
N THR A 399 -8.60 34.78 -10.27
CA THR A 399 -7.43 35.63 -10.07
C THR A 399 -6.72 35.23 -8.78
N VAL A 400 -5.39 35.28 -8.74
CA VAL A 400 -4.62 34.89 -7.54
C VAL A 400 -4.76 35.91 -6.39
N GLU A 401 -5.19 37.13 -6.69
CA GLU A 401 -5.28 38.24 -5.73
C GLU A 401 -6.13 37.96 -4.48
N PRO A 402 -7.35 37.39 -4.56
CA PRO A 402 -8.13 37.02 -3.37
C PRO A 402 -7.42 35.98 -2.49
N LEU A 403 -6.63 35.07 -3.08
CA LEU A 403 -5.86 34.06 -2.35
C LEU A 403 -4.65 34.69 -1.63
N ILE A 404 -4.02 35.71 -2.22
CA ILE A 404 -2.95 36.50 -1.57
C ILE A 404 -3.51 37.24 -0.36
N LEU A 405 -4.66 37.91 -0.51
CA LEU A 405 -5.31 38.64 0.58
C LEU A 405 -5.68 37.69 1.72
N ARG A 406 -6.23 36.51 1.39
CA ARG A 406 -6.54 35.47 2.37
C ARG A 406 -5.29 34.93 3.08
N ARG A 407 -4.17 34.74 2.36
CA ARG A 407 -2.88 34.39 2.99
C ARG A 407 -2.49 35.47 4.01
N ARG A 408 -2.54 36.76 3.62
CA ARG A 408 -2.16 37.86 4.51
C ARG A 408 -3.04 37.94 5.77
N SER A 409 -4.33 37.63 5.68
CA SER A 409 -5.21 37.67 6.85
C SER A 409 -4.94 36.54 7.85
N LEU A 410 -4.24 35.46 7.49
CA LEU A 410 -3.91 34.39 8.45
C LEU A 410 -3.05 34.88 9.61
N THR A 411 -2.24 35.93 9.42
CA THR A 411 -1.38 36.48 10.48
C THR A 411 -2.18 37.20 11.57
N THR A 412 -3.45 37.56 11.32
CA THR A 412 -4.31 38.24 12.30
C THR A 412 -5.11 37.27 13.17
N ILE A 413 -5.15 35.97 12.82
CA ILE A 413 -5.86 34.94 13.58
C ILE A 413 -4.98 34.51 14.74
N THR A 414 -5.38 34.80 15.98
CA THR A 414 -4.60 34.45 17.19
C THR A 414 -4.79 33.00 17.62
N ASP A 415 -5.97 32.43 17.40
CA ASP A 415 -6.26 31.04 17.76
C ASP A 415 -5.55 30.05 16.80
N PRO A 416 -4.64 29.19 17.31
CA PRO A 416 -3.85 28.28 16.46
C PRO A 416 -4.70 27.27 15.69
N GLY A 417 -5.79 26.77 16.30
CA GLY A 417 -6.68 25.79 15.67
C GLY A 417 -7.41 26.39 14.46
N THR A 418 -7.97 27.58 14.64
CA THR A 418 -8.66 28.34 13.60
C THR A 418 -7.70 28.74 12.49
N ARG A 419 -6.48 29.19 12.84
CA ARG A 419 -5.46 29.54 11.85
C ARG A 419 -5.07 28.34 11.00
N LEU A 420 -4.82 27.19 11.62
CA LEU A 420 -4.48 25.96 10.91
C LEU A 420 -5.62 25.49 9.99
N ALA A 421 -6.87 25.55 10.46
CA ALA A 421 -8.04 25.22 9.64
C ALA A 421 -8.16 26.15 8.41
N ALA A 422 -7.98 27.45 8.61
CA ALA A 422 -8.00 28.44 7.54
C ALA A 422 -6.85 28.23 6.53
N LEU A 423 -5.65 27.89 7.01
CA LEU A 423 -4.49 27.59 6.18
C LEU A 423 -4.68 26.32 5.35
N ARG A 424 -5.23 25.25 5.94
CA ARG A 424 -5.57 24.02 5.20
C ARG A 424 -6.57 24.30 4.09
N SER A 425 -7.61 25.08 4.37
CA SER A 425 -8.58 25.47 3.34
C SER A 425 -7.94 26.31 2.23
N LEU A 426 -7.05 27.25 2.56
CA LEU A 426 -6.31 28.02 1.56
C LEU A 426 -5.47 27.12 0.63
N VAL A 427 -4.75 26.13 1.20
CA VAL A 427 -3.96 25.17 0.41
C VAL A 427 -4.85 24.35 -0.53
N THR A 428 -5.98 23.84 -0.04
CA THR A 428 -6.94 23.10 -0.87
C THR A 428 -7.47 23.95 -2.03
N ASP A 429 -7.80 25.21 -1.77
CA ASP A 429 -8.32 26.13 -2.80
C ASP A 429 -7.23 26.45 -3.84
N LEU A 430 -5.98 26.67 -3.41
CA LEU A 430 -4.84 26.89 -4.28
C LEU A 430 -4.57 25.69 -5.20
N GLN A 431 -4.64 24.48 -4.66
CA GLN A 431 -4.49 23.23 -5.44
C GLN A 431 -5.63 23.03 -6.44
N SER A 432 -6.86 23.39 -6.05
CA SER A 432 -8.05 23.24 -6.90
C SER A 432 -8.13 24.28 -8.01
N ALA A 433 -7.74 25.54 -7.72
CA ALA A 433 -7.75 26.63 -8.69
C ALA A 433 -6.68 26.43 -9.78
N HIS A 434 -5.55 25.83 -9.41
CA HIS A 434 -4.41 25.64 -10.32
C HIS A 434 -3.87 24.21 -10.24
N PRO A 435 -4.63 23.21 -10.72
CA PRO A 435 -4.17 21.83 -10.73
C PRO A 435 -2.86 21.74 -11.50
N GLY A 436 -1.86 21.11 -10.89
CA GLY A 436 -0.53 20.96 -11.44
C GLY A 436 -0.58 20.17 -12.75
N GLY A 437 -0.14 20.78 -13.85
CA GLY A 437 0.46 20.02 -14.94
C GLY A 437 1.86 19.56 -14.51
N PRO A 438 2.40 18.48 -15.10
CA PRO A 438 3.76 18.03 -14.82
C PRO A 438 4.75 19.18 -15.08
N ALA A 439 5.78 19.23 -14.24
CA ALA A 439 6.88 20.18 -14.32
C ALA A 439 7.69 20.04 -15.61
#